data_AF-A0A962NEN1-F1
#
_entry.id   AF-A0A962NEN1-F1
#
_cell.length_a   1.000
_cell.length_b   1.000
_cell.length_c   1.000
_cell.angle_alpha   90.00
_cell.angle_beta   90.00
_cell.angle_gamma   90.00
#
_symmetry.space_group_name_H-M   'P 1'
#
loop_
_entity.id
_entity.type
_entity.pdbx_description
1 polymer ?
#
loop_
_entity_poly.entity_id
_entity_poly.type
_entity_poly.pdbx_seq_one_letter_code
_entity_poly.pdbx_strand_id
1 'polypeptide(L)'
;SQITYKDGRLNLNLTDHENRMIDHADVTAYITRPVQDGVDFSLPLSFDGKGHYVTSVSFPLPGQWDITVSVQWQNQQYQAHTRIVAP
;
A
#
# COMPACT_ATOMS: atom_id res chain seq x y z
N SER A 1 4.94 10.02 -3.52
CA SER A 1 4.05 9.10 -2.77
C SER A 1 4.75 8.52 -1.55
N GLN A 2 4.02 8.35 -0.44
CA GLN A 2 4.56 7.80 0.81
C GLN A 2 3.66 6.67 1.33
N ILE A 3 4.25 5.51 1.61
CA ILE A 3 3.56 4.36 2.22
C ILE A 3 3.95 4.30 3.70
N THR A 4 2.96 4.17 4.59
CA THR A 4 3.18 4.05 6.04
C THR A 4 2.28 2.98 6.64
N TYR A 5 2.82 2.22 7.58
CA TYR A 5 2.05 1.27 8.39
C TYR A 5 2.07 1.72 9.84
N LYS A 6 0.87 1.90 10.43
CA LYS A 6 0.72 2.31 11.83
C LYS A 6 -0.63 1.83 12.36
N ASP A 7 -0.66 1.33 13.60
CA ASP A 7 -1.89 0.94 14.30
C ASP A 7 -2.79 -0.02 13.50
N GLY A 8 -2.17 -1.01 12.83
CA GLY A 8 -2.91 -1.98 12.01
C GLY A 8 -3.44 -1.43 10.68
N ARG A 9 -3.05 -0.21 10.30
CA ARG A 9 -3.49 0.46 9.07
C ARG A 9 -2.33 0.72 8.13
N LEU A 10 -2.53 0.36 6.87
CA LEU A 10 -1.68 0.77 5.76
C LEU A 10 -2.25 2.04 5.15
N ASN A 11 -1.44 3.10 5.12
CA ASN A 11 -1.80 4.40 4.57
C ASN A 11 -0.88 4.73 3.41
N LEU A 12 -1.45 5.29 2.35
CA LEU A 12 -0.74 5.79 1.18
C LEU A 12 -1.18 7.23 0.96
N ASN A 13 -0.20 8.14 0.95
CA ASN A 13 -0.36 9.48 0.38
C ASN A 13 0.11 9.46 -1.07
N LEU A 14 -0.83 9.62 -2.00
CA LEU A 14 -0.58 9.56 -3.43
C LEU A 14 -0.52 10.96 -4.03
N THR A 15 0.63 11.29 -4.60
CA THR A 15 0.88 12.58 -5.25
C THR A 15 1.56 12.38 -6.59
N ASP A 16 1.34 13.30 -7.52
CA ASP A 16 2.13 13.39 -8.75
C ASP A 16 3.51 14.03 -8.50
N HIS A 17 4.28 14.21 -9.58
CA HIS A 17 5.59 14.84 -9.56
C HIS A 17 5.56 16.34 -9.19
N GLU A 18 4.41 17.00 -9.27
CA GLU A 18 4.18 18.39 -8.88
C GLU A 18 3.58 18.51 -7.47
N ASN A 19 3.57 17.42 -6.68
CA ASN A 19 2.94 17.31 -5.36
C ASN A 19 1.41 17.54 -5.36
N ARG A 20 0.73 17.39 -6.50
CA ARG A 20 -0.73 17.41 -6.55
C ARG A 20 -1.26 16.07 -6.08
N MET A 21 -2.30 16.12 -5.25
CA MET A 21 -2.98 14.91 -4.78
C MET A 21 -3.64 14.20 -5.95
N ILE A 22 -3.43 12.89 -6.03
CA ILE A 22 -4.09 12.05 -7.03
C ILE A 22 -5.28 11.37 -6.37
N ASP A 23 -6.46 11.74 -6.83
CA ASP A 23 -7.72 11.16 -6.39
C ASP A 23 -8.23 10.13 -7.42
N HIS A 24 -9.15 9.26 -6.98
CA HIS A 24 -9.87 8.28 -7.82
C HIS A 24 -8.99 7.30 -8.62
N ALA A 25 -7.76 7.02 -8.15
CA ALA A 25 -6.98 5.88 -8.58
C ALA A 25 -7.46 4.56 -7.95
N ASP A 26 -7.32 3.46 -8.69
CA ASP A 26 -7.49 2.11 -8.14
C ASP A 26 -6.18 1.68 -7.49
N VAL A 27 -6.22 1.37 -6.19
CA VAL A 27 -5.01 1.12 -5.39
C VAL A 27 -5.10 -0.25 -4.74
N THR A 28 -4.10 -1.09 -4.99
CA THR A 28 -3.98 -2.43 -4.39
C THR A 28 -2.61 -2.59 -3.76
N ALA A 29 -2.57 -3.00 -2.49
CA ALA A 29 -1.34 -3.45 -1.85
C ALA A 29 -1.19 -4.97 -2.00
N TYR A 30 0.00 -5.39 -2.43
CA TYR A 30 0.47 -6.76 -2.43
C TYR A 30 1.48 -6.89 -1.30
N ILE A 31 1.20 -7.79 -0.37
CA ILE A 31 1.97 -7.99 0.85
C ILE A 31 2.62 -9.36 0.75
N THR A 32 3.95 -9.39 0.74
CA THR A 32 4.73 -10.62 0.57
C THR A 32 5.73 -10.77 1.70
N ARG A 33 6.03 -12.02 2.05
CA ARG A 33 7.07 -12.32 3.04
C ARG A 33 8.40 -12.55 2.34
N PRO A 34 9.49 -11.87 2.74
CA PRO A 34 10.79 -12.03 2.07
C PRO A 34 11.47 -13.38 2.35
N VAL A 35 11.06 -14.08 3.41
CA VAL A 35 11.80 -15.23 3.96
C VAL A 35 11.06 -16.57 3.77
N GLN A 36 9.78 -16.54 3.46
CA GLN A 36 8.95 -17.74 3.37
C GLN A 36 7.71 -17.50 2.50
N ASP A 37 7.57 -18.29 1.45
CA ASP A 37 6.39 -18.28 0.57
C ASP A 37 5.16 -18.91 1.26
N GLY A 38 3.97 -18.57 0.76
CA GLY A 38 2.72 -19.28 1.10
C GLY A 38 1.77 -18.56 2.06
N VAL A 39 2.11 -17.35 2.49
CA VAL A 39 1.22 -16.49 3.32
C VAL A 39 1.07 -15.08 2.75
N ASP A 40 1.36 -14.92 1.45
CA ASP A 40 1.23 -13.66 0.74
C ASP A 40 -0.25 -13.34 0.50
N PHE A 41 -0.59 -12.05 0.53
CA PHE A 41 -1.97 -11.61 0.33
C PHE A 41 -2.01 -10.23 -0.32
N SER A 42 -3.19 -9.84 -0.80
CA SER A 42 -3.41 -8.51 -1.35
C SER A 42 -4.70 -7.89 -0.82
N LEU A 43 -4.71 -6.57 -0.71
CA LEU A 43 -5.84 -5.80 -0.19
C LEU A 43 -6.02 -4.54 -1.03
N PRO A 44 -7.26 -4.20 -1.43
CA PRO A 44 -7.55 -2.90 -2.00
C PRO A 44 -7.43 -1.82 -0.90
N LEU A 45 -6.97 -0.63 -1.28
CA LEU A 45 -6.99 0.55 -0.43
C LEU A 45 -8.17 1.42 -0.82
N SER A 46 -8.93 1.87 0.18
CA SER A 46 -10.07 2.76 0.00
C SER A 46 -9.61 4.21 -0.01
N PHE A 47 -10.17 5.01 -0.90
CA PHE A 47 -9.94 6.44 -0.92
C PHE A 47 -10.60 7.11 0.29
N ASP A 48 -9.82 7.88 1.06
CA ASP A 48 -10.23 8.59 2.28
C ASP A 48 -10.15 10.12 2.11
N GLY A 49 -9.93 10.59 0.87
CA GLY A 49 -9.91 12.00 0.51
C GLY A 49 -8.50 12.59 0.35
N LYS A 50 -8.35 13.62 -0.50
CA LYS A 50 -7.10 14.38 -0.69
C LYS A 50 -5.87 13.50 -0.99
N GLY A 51 -5.99 12.57 -1.93
CA GLY A 51 -4.95 11.61 -2.29
C GLY A 51 -4.58 10.61 -1.20
N HIS A 52 -5.37 10.53 -0.11
CA HIS A 52 -5.18 9.58 0.96
C HIS A 52 -5.92 8.27 0.65
N TYR A 53 -5.20 7.17 0.80
CA TYR A 53 -5.70 5.81 0.59
C TYR A 53 -5.37 4.95 1.80
N VAL A 54 -6.35 4.21 2.31
CA VAL A 54 -6.21 3.46 3.56
C VAL A 54 -6.84 2.07 3.49
N THR A 55 -6.23 1.12 4.18
CA THR A 55 -6.83 -0.18 4.44
C THR A 55 -6.38 -0.72 5.80
N SER A 56 -7.22 -1.55 6.41
CA SER A 56 -6.87 -2.30 7.62
C SER A 56 -6.11 -3.55 7.21
N VAL A 57 -4.98 -3.81 7.87
CA VAL A 57 -4.11 -4.96 7.56
C VAL A 57 -3.89 -5.77 8.82
N SER A 58 -4.23 -7.06 8.74
CA SER A 58 -3.88 -8.05 9.75
C SER A 58 -2.84 -8.99 9.17
N PHE A 59 -1.61 -8.92 9.69
CA PHE A 59 -0.55 -9.83 9.26
C PHE A 59 -0.77 -11.20 9.90
N PRO A 60 -0.70 -12.30 9.13
CA PRO A 60 -0.92 -13.64 9.67
C PRO A 60 0.22 -14.08 10.61
N LEU A 61 1.40 -13.47 10.46
CA LEU A 61 2.58 -13.80 11.23
C LEU A 61 3.42 -12.54 11.51
N PRO A 62 4.10 -12.47 12.67
CA PRO A 62 4.98 -11.36 13.00
C PRO A 62 6.23 -11.35 12.11
N GLY A 63 6.93 -10.22 12.03
CA GLY A 63 8.23 -10.10 11.37
C GLY A 63 8.26 -9.19 10.15
N GLN A 64 9.23 -9.41 9.25
CA GLN A 64 9.43 -8.56 8.08
C GLN A 64 8.45 -8.88 6.97
N TRP A 65 7.93 -7.82 6.34
CA TRP A 65 7.02 -7.91 5.20
C TRP A 65 7.39 -6.84 4.16
N ASP A 66 7.36 -7.24 2.90
CA ASP A 66 7.45 -6.33 1.76
C ASP A 66 6.03 -5.96 1.31
N ILE A 67 5.81 -4.67 1.08
CA ILE A 67 4.55 -4.12 0.62
C ILE A 67 4.80 -3.44 -0.72
N THR A 68 4.19 -3.98 -1.77
CA THR A 68 4.16 -3.37 -3.09
C THR A 68 2.77 -2.82 -3.35
N VAL A 69 2.65 -1.50 -3.48
CA VAL A 69 1.40 -0.84 -3.84
C VAL A 69 1.38 -0.63 -5.35
N SER A 70 0.40 -1.22 -6.02
CA SER A 70 0.07 -0.94 -7.41
C SER A 70 -1.04 0.09 -7.48
N VAL A 71 -0.85 1.11 -8.30
CA VAL A 71 -1.79 2.21 -8.53
C VAL A 71 -2.12 2.23 -10.01
N GLN A 72 -3.40 2.07 -10.34
CA GLN A 72 -3.91 2.30 -11.69
C GLN A 72 -4.61 3.65 -11.73
N TRP A 73 -4.12 4.55 -12.58
CA TRP A 73 -4.65 5.90 -12.71
C TRP A 73 -4.53 6.38 -14.16
N GLN A 74 -5.62 6.88 -14.74
CA GLN A 74 -5.67 7.40 -16.12
C GLN A 74 -5.04 6.45 -17.17
N ASN A 75 -5.39 5.16 -17.11
CA ASN A 75 -4.83 4.10 -17.97
C ASN A 75 -3.31 3.86 -17.82
N GLN A 76 -2.68 4.44 -16.80
CA GLN A 76 -1.28 4.20 -16.46
C GLN A 76 -1.18 3.42 -15.14
N GLN A 77 -0.18 2.55 -15.08
CA GLN A 77 0.12 1.77 -13.88
C GLN A 77 1.41 2.29 -13.24
N TYR A 78 1.36 2.48 -11.93
CA TYR A 78 2.48 2.89 -11.10
C TYR A 78 2.66 1.89 -9.97
N GLN A 79 3.90 1.77 -9.49
CA GLN A 79 4.22 0.91 -8.36
C GLN A 79 5.12 1.64 -7.38
N ALA A 80 4.87 1.42 -6.09
CA ALA A 80 5.72 1.86 -5.00
C ALA A 80 5.95 0.68 -4.05
N HIS A 81 7.14 0.57 -3.49
CA HIS A 81 7.50 -0.50 -2.58
C HIS A 81 7.96 0.05 -1.24
N THR A 82 7.71 -0.69 -0.17
CA THR A 82 8.29 -0.44 1.15
C THR A 82 8.44 -1.74 1.92
N ARG A 83 9.33 -1.74 2.91
CA ARG A 83 9.50 -2.85 3.85
C ARG A 83 9.13 -2.38 5.25
N ILE A 84 8.39 -3.21 5.97
CA ILE A 84 8.00 -2.95 7.35
C ILE A 84 8.30 -4.15 8.25
N VAL A 85 8.21 -3.93 9.56
CA VAL A 85 8.17 -4.99 10.58
C VAL A 85 6.78 -4.96 11.21
N ALA A 86 6.02 -6.04 11.04
CA ALA A 86 4.73 -6.25 11.68
C ALA A 86 4.92 -6.90 13.07
N PRO A 87 4.10 -6.53 14.06
CA PRO A 87 4.16 -7.08 15.41
C PRO A 87 3.79 -8.56 15.47
#